data_AF-A0A0L0SAL5-F1
#
_entry.id   AF-A0A0L0SAL5-F1
#
_cell.length_a   1.000
_cell.length_b   1.000
_cell.length_c   1.000
_cell.angle_alpha   90.00
_cell.angle_beta   90.00
_cell.angle_gamma   90.00
#
_symmetry.space_group_name_H-M   'P 1'
#
loop_
_entity.id
_entity.type
_entity.pdbx_description
1 polymer ?
#
loop_
_entity_poly.entity_id
_entity_poly.type
_entity_poly.pdbx_seq_one_letter_code
_entity_poly.pdbx_strand_id
1 'polypeptide(L)'
;MCNVGTTHEGRKIMALRFTNPVSARINATLPKKQFYVQGGIHARELISHAATQYFAYHLATSNETAITTLLDETEVVLVPVVNPGGYAYTWNGDRLWRKNRHVNNDGSSGVGTF
;
A
#
# COMPACT_ATOMS: atom_id res chain seq x y z
N MET A 1 8.12 8.19 2.99
CA MET A 1 7.76 6.78 3.26
C MET A 1 7.76 6.53 4.76
N CYS A 2 6.82 5.74 5.28
CA CYS A 2 6.81 5.29 6.67
C CYS A 2 6.62 3.77 6.76
N ASN A 3 7.17 3.16 7.80
CA ASN A 3 6.92 1.76 8.11
C ASN A 3 5.60 1.63 8.86
N VAL A 4 4.67 0.81 8.36
CA VAL A 4 3.35 0.59 8.98
C VAL A 4 3.19 -0.80 9.59
N GLY A 5 4.18 -1.66 9.45
CA GLY A 5 4.14 -3.00 10.03
C GLY A 5 5.34 -3.84 9.63
N THR A 6 5.42 -5.05 10.18
CA THR A 6 6.48 -6.00 9.84
C THR A 6 5.85 -7.36 9.67
N THR A 7 6.22 -8.06 8.59
CA THR A 7 5.70 -9.41 8.32
C THR A 7 6.27 -10.42 9.30
N HIS A 8 5.68 -11.61 9.32
CA HIS A 8 6.20 -12.76 10.06
C HIS A 8 7.67 -13.08 9.75
N GLU A 9 8.10 -12.86 8.50
CA GLU A 9 9.48 -13.07 8.05
C GLU A 9 10.40 -11.84 8.25
N GLY A 10 9.95 -10.82 9.01
CA GLY A 10 10.75 -9.64 9.31
C GLY A 10 10.81 -8.57 8.22
N ARG A 11 10.00 -8.66 7.15
CA ARG A 11 9.99 -7.66 6.07
C ARG A 11 9.13 -6.46 6.47
N LYS A 12 9.64 -5.25 6.29
CA LYS A 12 8.89 -4.00 6.54
C LYS A 12 7.75 -3.85 5.53
N ILE A 13 6.60 -3.39 6.00
CA ILE A 13 5.46 -3.00 5.15
C ILE A 13 5.52 -1.48 5.04
N MET A 14 5.81 -0.98 3.83
CA MET A 14 6.09 0.43 3.61
C MET A 14 4.87 1.14 3.03
N ALA A 15 4.53 2.29 3.62
CA ALA A 15 3.51 3.20 3.10
C ALA A 15 4.14 4.49 2.53
N LEU A 16 3.48 5.02 1.51
CA LEU A 16 3.67 6.35 0.95
C LEU A 16 2.54 7.25 1.43
N ARG A 17 2.86 8.49 1.78
CA ARG A 17 1.88 9.49 2.21
C ARG A 17 1.97 10.67 1.26
N PHE A 18 0.85 11.03 0.66
CA PHE A 18 0.73 12.14 -0.27
C PHE A 18 -0.26 13.15 0.30
N THR A 19 0.18 14.38 0.49
CA THR A 19 -0.67 15.49 0.89
C THR A 19 0.08 16.80 0.60
N ASN A 20 -0.66 17.83 0.25
CA ASN A 20 -0.12 19.18 0.17
C ASN A 20 -0.14 19.84 1.56
N PRO A 21 0.48 21.01 1.74
CA PRO A 21 0.21 21.85 2.90
C PRO A 21 -1.30 22.11 3.08
N VAL A 22 -1.71 22.47 4.29
CA VAL A 22 -3.10 22.82 4.56
C VAL A 22 -3.47 24.04 3.71
N SER A 23 -4.45 23.89 2.81
CA SER A 23 -4.94 24.98 1.99
C SER A 23 -5.90 25.87 2.79
N ALA A 24 -6.07 27.14 2.38
CA ALA A 24 -7.03 28.06 3.02
C ALA A 24 -8.50 27.58 2.93
N ARG A 25 -8.78 26.51 2.16
CA ARG A 25 -10.12 25.94 1.97
C ARG A 25 -10.55 25.00 3.11
N ILE A 26 -9.62 24.59 3.97
CA ILE A 26 -9.89 23.65 5.06
C ILE A 26 -9.44 24.24 6.40
N ASN A 27 -10.12 23.82 7.47
CA ASN A 27 -9.81 24.29 8.82
C ASN A 27 -8.44 23.74 9.27
N ALA A 28 -7.46 24.63 9.40
CA ALA A 28 -6.09 24.30 9.78
C ALA A 28 -5.92 23.73 11.20
N THR A 29 -6.96 23.78 12.04
CA THR A 29 -6.92 23.21 13.40
C THR A 29 -7.25 21.73 13.47
N LEU A 30 -7.77 21.13 12.38
CA LEU A 30 -8.10 19.70 12.33
C LEU A 30 -7.22 18.95 11.31
N PRO A 31 -6.86 17.68 11.57
CA PRO A 31 -6.17 16.86 10.58
C PRO A 31 -6.99 16.71 9.29
N LYS A 32 -6.30 16.66 8.14
CA LYS A 32 -6.94 16.32 6.86
C LYS A 32 -7.57 14.92 6.92
N LYS A 33 -8.69 14.73 6.22
CA LYS A 33 -9.28 13.40 6.04
C LYS A 33 -8.30 12.50 5.29
N GLN A 34 -8.29 11.21 5.62
CA GLN A 34 -7.37 10.24 5.02
C GLN A 34 -8.08 9.28 4.07
N PHE A 35 -7.48 9.05 2.92
CA PHE A 35 -7.81 7.95 2.03
C PHE A 35 -6.75 6.87 2.12
N TYR A 36 -7.15 5.64 2.45
CA TYR A 36 -6.26 4.50 2.48
C TYR A 36 -6.38 3.68 1.20
N VAL A 37 -5.26 3.46 0.52
CA VAL A 37 -5.17 2.64 -0.69
C VAL A 37 -4.11 1.58 -0.48
N GLN A 38 -4.42 0.33 -0.83
CA GLN A 38 -3.45 -0.75 -0.76
C GLN A 38 -3.45 -1.61 -2.01
N GLY A 39 -2.30 -2.21 -2.28
CA GLY A 39 -2.07 -3.17 -3.33
C GLY A 39 -1.51 -4.47 -2.78
N GLY A 40 -1.76 -5.55 -3.52
CA GLY A 40 -1.03 -6.80 -3.30
C GLY A 40 -1.33 -7.50 -1.98
N ILE A 41 -2.60 -7.50 -1.54
CA ILE A 41 -3.02 -8.35 -0.41
C ILE A 41 -2.86 -9.83 -0.76
N HIS A 42 -3.20 -10.17 -2.00
CA HIS A 42 -2.91 -11.46 -2.59
C HIS A 42 -1.63 -11.38 -3.42
N ALA A 43 -0.67 -12.23 -3.08
CA ALA A 43 0.66 -12.15 -3.65
C ALA A 43 0.69 -12.31 -5.18
N ARG A 44 -0.08 -13.24 -5.74
CA ARG A 44 -0.14 -13.52 -7.19
C ARG A 44 -0.80 -12.44 -8.05
N GLU A 45 -1.54 -11.51 -7.45
CA GLU A 45 -2.26 -10.44 -8.15
C GLU A 45 -1.31 -9.29 -8.53
N LEU A 46 -0.31 -9.60 -9.38
CA LEU A 46 0.80 -8.70 -9.66
C LEU A 46 0.36 -7.34 -10.21
N ILE A 47 -0.74 -7.29 -10.96
CA ILE A 47 -1.25 -6.02 -11.52
C ILE A 47 -1.69 -5.04 -10.43
N SER A 48 -2.16 -5.52 -9.26
CA SER A 48 -2.51 -4.66 -8.13
C SER A 48 -1.28 -3.92 -7.58
N HIS A 49 -0.13 -4.59 -7.55
CA HIS A 49 1.14 -4.01 -7.12
C HIS A 49 1.60 -2.93 -8.12
N ALA A 50 1.56 -3.23 -9.41
CA ALA A 50 1.95 -2.28 -10.46
C ALA A 50 1.00 -1.07 -10.54
N ALA A 51 -0.32 -1.29 -10.44
CA ALA A 51 -1.32 -0.24 -10.50
C ALA A 51 -1.20 0.74 -9.31
N THR A 52 -0.93 0.24 -8.10
CA THR A 52 -0.73 1.11 -6.94
C THR A 52 0.57 1.91 -7.02
N GLN A 53 1.64 1.34 -7.59
CA GLN A 53 2.86 2.08 -7.89
C GLN A 53 2.63 3.16 -8.96
N TYR A 54 1.88 2.85 -10.02
CA TYR A 54 1.51 3.81 -11.05
C TYR A 54 0.63 4.94 -10.50
N PHE A 55 -0.30 4.62 -9.61
CA PHE A 55 -1.12 5.62 -8.91
C PHE A 55 -0.26 6.51 -8.01
N ALA A 56 0.69 5.94 -7.27
CA ALA A 56 1.65 6.69 -6.47
C ALA A 56 2.51 7.65 -7.32
N TYR A 57 2.93 7.21 -8.51
CA TYR A 57 3.64 8.06 -9.47
C TYR A 57 2.77 9.26 -9.89
N HIS A 58 1.52 9.02 -10.28
CA HIS A 58 0.59 10.09 -10.65
C HIS A 58 0.33 11.09 -9.52
N LEU A 59 0.14 10.61 -8.29
CA LEU A 59 -0.01 11.48 -7.12
C LEU A 59 1.23 12.34 -6.86
N ALA A 60 2.42 11.87 -7.26
CA ALA A 60 3.68 12.58 -7.05
C ALA A 60 4.03 13.57 -8.17
N THR A 61 3.61 13.29 -9.42
CA THR A 61 4.12 14.02 -10.60
C THR A 61 3.06 14.78 -11.37
N SER A 62 1.78 14.51 -11.14
CA SER A 62 0.72 15.17 -11.90
C SER A 62 0.48 16.60 -11.42
N ASN A 63 0.24 17.50 -12.38
CA ASN A 63 -0.19 18.89 -12.14
C ASN A 63 -1.68 19.07 -12.42
N GLU A 64 -2.44 17.98 -12.61
CA GLU A 64 -3.88 18.07 -12.85
C GLU A 64 -4.60 18.66 -11.65
N THR A 65 -5.52 19.61 -11.91
CA THR A 65 -6.31 20.28 -10.87
C THR A 65 -7.03 19.29 -9.96
N ALA A 66 -7.48 18.15 -10.49
CA ALA A 66 -8.16 17.11 -9.70
C ALA A 66 -7.24 16.49 -8.63
N ILE A 67 -5.99 16.18 -8.98
CA ILE A 67 -5.01 15.62 -8.04
C ILE A 67 -4.57 16.66 -7.02
N THR A 68 -4.30 17.90 -7.46
CA THR A 68 -3.96 18.99 -6.54
C THR A 68 -5.08 19.26 -5.54
N THR A 69 -6.33 19.32 -6.01
CA THR A 69 -7.51 19.53 -5.14
C THR A 69 -7.66 18.38 -4.15
N LEU A 70 -7.49 17.13 -4.60
CA LEU A 70 -7.51 15.96 -3.73
C LEU A 70 -6.47 16.07 -2.60
N LEU A 71 -5.23 16.43 -2.92
CA LEU A 71 -4.13 16.51 -1.94
C LEU A 71 -4.19 17.77 -1.06
N ASP A 72 -4.85 18.83 -1.53
CA ASP A 72 -5.12 20.04 -0.73
C ASP A 72 -6.13 19.77 0.38
N GLU A 73 -7.11 18.90 0.14
CA GLU A 73 -8.20 18.60 1.08
C GLU A 73 -7.96 17.32 1.90
N THR A 74 -7.16 16.40 1.38
CA THR A 74 -6.96 15.06 1.97
C THR A 74 -5.50 14.63 2.06
N GLU A 75 -5.27 13.55 2.78
CA GLU A 75 -4.03 12.80 2.76
C GLU A 75 -4.29 11.40 2.20
N VAL A 76 -3.53 11.01 1.17
CA VAL A 76 -3.57 9.66 0.63
C VAL A 76 -2.45 8.83 1.26
N VAL A 77 -2.82 7.78 1.99
CA VAL A 77 -1.90 6.78 2.56
C VAL A 77 -1.95 5.54 1.68
N LEU A 78 -0.86 5.27 0.97
CA LEU A 78 -0.78 4.24 -0.06
C LEU A 78 0.24 3.15 0.32
N VAL A 79 -0.18 1.89 0.37
CA VAL A 79 0.68 0.71 0.62
C VAL A 79 0.73 -0.16 -0.64
N PRO A 80 1.79 -0.07 -1.47
CA PRO A 80 1.80 -0.79 -2.75
C PRO A 80 1.85 -2.31 -2.60
N VAL A 81 2.50 -2.79 -1.53
CA VAL A 81 2.71 -4.21 -1.27
C VAL A 81 2.43 -4.49 0.21
N VAL A 82 1.19 -4.89 0.53
CA VAL A 82 0.83 -5.23 1.92
C VAL A 82 1.31 -6.64 2.32
N ASN A 83 1.51 -7.55 1.35
CA ASN A 83 2.02 -8.90 1.56
C ASN A 83 3.41 -9.09 0.91
N PRO A 84 4.48 -8.43 1.42
CA PRO A 84 5.79 -8.49 0.77
C PRO A 84 6.44 -9.87 0.84
N GLY A 85 6.13 -10.67 1.87
CA GLY A 85 6.62 -12.04 1.98
C GLY A 85 6.00 -12.97 0.94
N GLY A 86 4.68 -12.94 0.81
CA GLY A 86 3.98 -13.71 -0.23
C GLY A 86 4.40 -13.25 -1.62
N TYR A 87 4.49 -11.93 -1.85
CA TYR A 87 4.94 -11.38 -3.14
C TYR A 87 6.33 -11.89 -3.51
N ALA A 88 7.31 -11.81 -2.60
CA ALA A 88 8.65 -12.34 -2.84
C ALA A 88 8.66 -13.84 -3.17
N TYR A 89 7.75 -14.62 -2.56
CA TYR A 89 7.61 -16.04 -2.85
C TYR A 89 7.03 -16.31 -4.25
N THR A 90 6.22 -15.40 -4.81
CA THR A 90 5.75 -15.54 -6.21
C THR A 90 6.85 -15.42 -7.26
N TRP A 91 7.98 -14.79 -6.91
CA TRP A 91 9.15 -14.67 -7.79
C TRP A 91 10.15 -15.80 -7.63
N ASN A 92 10.28 -16.34 -6.42
CA ASN A 92 11.36 -17.28 -6.06
C ASN A 92 10.87 -18.69 -5.71
N GLY A 93 9.56 -18.94 -5.79
CA GLY A 93 8.92 -20.20 -5.42
C GLY A 93 7.70 -20.47 -6.29
N ASP A 94 6.50 -20.38 -5.70
CA ASP A 94 5.25 -20.64 -6.41
C ASP A 94 4.64 -19.33 -6.96
N ARG A 95 4.65 -19.18 -8.29
CA ARG A 95 4.08 -18.04 -8.99
C ARG A 95 2.60 -17.81 -8.71
N LEU A 96 1.84 -18.85 -8.38
CA LEU A 96 0.41 -18.80 -8.08
C LEU A 96 0.11 -18.68 -6.58
N TRP A 97 1.12 -18.40 -5.76
CA TRP A 97 0.94 -18.20 -4.32
C TRP A 97 0.04 -16.99 -4.02
N ARG A 98 -0.96 -17.20 -3.18
CA ARG A 98 -1.93 -16.15 -2.80
C ARG A 98 -1.69 -15.59 -1.39
N LYS A 99 -1.38 -16.47 -0.44
CA LYS A 99 -1.41 -16.22 1.00
C LYS A 99 -0.20 -15.43 1.48
N ASN A 100 -0.15 -15.09 2.77
CA ASN A 100 1.10 -14.66 3.41
C ASN A 100 2.08 -15.85 3.57
N ARG A 101 3.15 -15.67 4.35
CA ARG A 101 4.18 -16.70 4.64
C ARG A 101 4.26 -17.09 6.11
N HIS A 102 3.17 -16.95 6.85
CA HIS A 102 3.07 -17.42 8.23
C HIS A 102 3.22 -18.95 8.30
N VAL A 103 3.95 -19.49 9.27
CA VAL A 103 4.02 -20.95 9.50
C VAL A 103 2.94 -21.34 10.51
N ASN A 104 2.01 -22.18 10.10
CA ASN A 104 0.91 -22.65 10.93
C ASN A 104 1.35 -23.83 11.82
N ASN A 105 0.59 -24.12 12.88
CA ASN A 105 0.90 -25.19 13.83
C ASN A 105 0.95 -26.59 13.19
N ASP A 106 0.26 -26.79 12.07
CA ASP A 106 0.25 -28.03 11.29
C ASP A 106 1.42 -28.14 10.30
N GLY A 107 2.36 -27.19 10.32
CA GLY A 107 3.49 -27.11 9.40
C GLY A 107 3.16 -26.53 8.02
N SER A 108 1.88 -26.22 7.74
CA SER A 108 1.50 -25.56 6.49
C SER A 108 1.97 -24.10 6.47
N SER A 109 2.23 -23.56 5.27
CA SER A 109 2.60 -22.16 5.09
C SER A 109 1.44 -21.33 4.56
N GLY A 110 1.26 -20.16 5.15
CA GLY A 110 0.39 -19.08 4.71
C GLY A 110 -1.00 -19.10 5.31
N VAL A 111 -1.43 -17.91 5.72
CA VAL A 111 -2.81 -17.54 6.05
C VAL A 111 -3.32 -16.64 4.92
N GLY A 112 -4.51 -16.95 4.40
CA GLY A 112 -5.15 -16.19 3.33
C GLY A 112 -6.34 -15.40 3.86
N THR A 113 -6.62 -14.28 3.22
CA THR A 113 -7.90 -13.57 3.33
C THR A 113 -8.83 -14.01 2.18
N PHE A 114 -10.14 -13.92 2.43
CA PHE A 114 -11.18 -14.21 1.43
C PHE A 114 -11.04 -13.31 0.20
#